data_AF-A0A1F5KN76-F1
#
_entry.id   AF-A0A1F5KN76-F1
#
_cell.length_a   1.000
_cell.length_b   1.000
_cell.length_c   1.000
_cell.angle_alpha   90.00
_cell.angle_beta   90.00
_cell.angle_gamma   90.00
#
_symmetry.space_group_name_H-M   'P 1'
#
loop_
_entity.id
_entity.type
_entity.pdbx_description
1 polymer ?
#
loop_
_entity_poly.entity_id
_entity_poly.type
_entity_poly.pdbx_seq_one_letter_code
_entity_poly.pdbx_strand_id
1 'polypeptide(L)' 'MSKKVFLIILGLSVVVTYGVAMADFVFNITTGKIGMPFGFSSVSLLGSSTDYTKFLLDIAFWFIIIWIIWKALQKMTAKR' A
#
# COMPACT_ATOMS: atom_id res chain seq x y z
N MET A 1 -0.79 17.20 12.11
CA MET A 1 -1.07 15.77 12.35
C MET A 1 -0.32 15.35 13.60
N SER A 2 -0.92 14.62 14.54
CA SER A 2 -0.19 14.17 15.73
C SER A 2 0.75 13.01 15.39
N LYS A 3 1.83 12.82 16.16
CA LYS A 3 2.77 11.69 15.98
C LYS A 3 2.05 10.33 15.99
N LYS A 4 1.01 10.19 16.83
CA LYS A 4 0.18 8.98 16.91
C LYS A 4 -0.55 8.69 15.58
N VAL A 5 -1.19 9.71 15.00
CA VAL A 5 -1.91 9.57 13.73
C VAL A 5 -0.94 9.24 12.59
N PHE A 6 0.27 9.80 12.61
CA PHE A 6 1.32 9.44 11.64
C PHE A 6 1.70 7.96 11.70
N LEU A 7 1.99 7.44 12.88
CA LEU A 7 2.35 6.03 13.05
C LEU A 7 1.20 5.10 12.66
N ILE A 8 -0.06 5.49 12.93
CA ILE A 8 -1.24 4.72 12.52
C ILE A 8 -1.35 4.66 10.99
N ILE A 9 -1.24 5.80 10.30
CA ILE A 9 -1.32 5.84 8.83
C ILE A 9 -0.16 5.07 8.19
N LEU A 10 1.04 5.17 8.76
CA LEU A 10 2.22 4.43 8.30
C LEU A 10 2.05 2.91 8.51
N GLY A 11 1.52 2.49 9.65
CA GLY A 11 1.21 1.08 9.88
C GLY A 11 0.15 0.57 8.90
N LEU A 12 -0.91 1.34 8.70
CA LEU A 12 -1.98 1.01 7.74
C LEU A 12 -1.44 0.92 6.31
N SER A 13 -0.55 1.81 5.88
CA SER A 13 -0.02 1.75 4.52
C SER A 13 0.79 0.47 4.28
N VAL A 14 1.59 0.04 5.26
CA VAL A 14 2.29 -1.26 5.19
C VAL A 14 1.30 -2.42 5.11
N VAL A 15 0.28 -2.44 5.96
CA VAL A 15 -0.75 -3.50 5.95
C VAL A 15 -1.48 -3.55 4.60
N VAL A 16 -1.85 -2.39 4.05
CA VAL A 16 -2.52 -2.30 2.75
C VAL A 16 -1.59 -2.78 1.63
N THR A 17 -0.31 -2.42 1.63
CA THR A 17 0.65 -2.94 0.64
C THR A 17 0.68 -4.47 0.60
N TYR A 18 0.75 -5.13 1.76
CA TYR A 18 0.72 -6.60 1.82
C TYR A 18 -0.67 -7.18 1.48
N GLY A 19 -1.75 -6.56 1.96
CA GLY A 19 -3.11 -7.02 1.70
C GLY A 19 -3.46 -6.95 0.20
N VAL A 20 -3.05 -5.88 -0.47
CA VAL A 20 -3.22 -5.71 -1.91
C VAL A 20 -2.35 -6.69 -2.68
N ALA A 21 -1.11 -6.92 -2.25
CA ALA A 21 -0.25 -7.95 -2.83
C ALA A 21 -0.83 -9.37 -2.72
N MET A 22 -1.43 -9.72 -1.58
CA MET A 22 -2.12 -11.00 -1.41
C MET A 22 -3.38 -11.10 -2.27
N ALA A 23 -4.19 -10.04 -2.34
CA ALA A 23 -5.36 -10.02 -3.22
C ALA A 23 -4.94 -10.19 -4.68
N ASP A 24 -3.92 -9.46 -5.12
CA ASP A 24 -3.36 -9.57 -6.46
C ASP A 24 -2.86 -10.99 -6.77
N PHE A 25 -2.17 -11.63 -5.82
CA PHE A 25 -1.74 -13.02 -5.95
C PHE A 25 -2.91 -14.01 -6.07
N VAL A 26 -3.96 -13.86 -5.24
CA VAL A 26 -5.12 -14.75 -5.23
C VAL A 26 -5.98 -14.58 -6.49
N PHE A 27 -6.18 -13.34 -6.92
CA PHE A 27 -7.01 -13.01 -8.08
C PHE A 27 -6.23 -13.01 -9.41
N ASN A 28 -4.89 -13.18 -9.36
CA ASN A 28 -3.98 -13.16 -10.50
C ASN A 28 -4.19 -11.92 -11.38
N ILE A 29 -4.30 -10.75 -10.74
CA ILE A 29 -4.64 -9.49 -11.43
C ILE A 29 -3.45 -9.02 -12.27
N THR A 30 -2.24 -9.09 -11.69
CA THR A 30 -1.00 -8.77 -12.38
C THR A 30 -0.22 -10.04 -12.72
N THR A 31 -0.17 -10.39 -14.01
CA THR A 31 0.49 -11.60 -14.47
C THR A 31 2.00 -11.52 -14.21
N GLY A 32 2.50 -12.32 -13.26
CA GLY A 32 3.93 -12.41 -12.93
C GLY A 32 4.50 -11.29 -12.06
N LYS A 33 3.68 -10.31 -11.64
CA LYS A 33 4.07 -9.28 -10.66
C LYS A 33 3.05 -9.28 -9.51
N ILE A 34 3.54 -9.07 -8.30
CA ILE A 34 2.75 -9.06 -7.08
C ILE A 34 2.93 -7.69 -6.42
N GLY A 35 1.79 -7.08 -6.11
CA GLY A 35 1.72 -5.79 -5.44
C GLY A 35 1.30 -4.68 -6.39
N MET A 36 0.61 -3.68 -5.84
CA MET A 36 0.14 -2.54 -6.61
C MET A 36 0.43 -1.22 -5.87
N PRO A 37 0.66 -0.13 -6.61
CA PRO A 37 0.67 -0.04 -8.08
C PRO A 37 1.98 -0.45 -8.77
N PHE A 38 3.12 -0.50 -8.08
CA PHE A 38 4.42 -0.64 -8.74
C PHE A 38 4.88 -2.09 -8.95
N GLY A 39 4.26 -3.07 -8.27
CA GLY A 39 4.60 -4.49 -8.38
C GLY A 39 6.00 -4.77 -7.84
N PHE A 40 6.10 -4.87 -6.51
CA PHE A 40 7.38 -5.00 -5.82
C PHE A 40 7.91 -6.44 -5.74
N SER A 41 7.04 -7.44 -5.89
CA SER A 41 7.45 -8.84 -5.86
C SER A 41 7.12 -9.51 -7.19
N SER A 42 7.87 -10.53 -7.56
CA SER A 42 7.56 -11.39 -8.72
C SER A 42 7.88 -12.83 -8.36
N VAL A 43 7.02 -13.73 -8.82
CA VAL A 43 7.20 -15.17 -8.63
C VAL A 43 7.47 -15.76 -9.99
N SER A 44 8.65 -16.35 -10.14
CA SER A 44 9.02 -17.11 -11.33
C SER A 44 9.17 -18.58 -10.96
N LEU A 45 9.17 -19.46 -11.97
CA LEU A 45 9.35 -20.90 -11.78
C LEU A 45 10.69 -21.25 -11.07
N LEU A 46 11.66 -20.34 -11.11
CA LEU A 46 13.02 -20.50 -10.57
C LEU A 46 13.24 -19.75 -9.25
N GLY A 47 12.21 -19.10 -8.71
CA GLY A 47 12.29 -18.40 -7.43
C GLY A 47 11.52 -17.08 -7.40
N SER A 48 11.43 -16.50 -6.20
CA SER A 48 10.82 -15.19 -5.94
C SER A 48 11.87 -14.09 -5.92
N SER A 49 11.61 -12.97 -6.59
CA SER A 49 12.43 -11.76 -6.44
C SER A 49 11.61 -10.62 -5.86
N THR A 50 12.21 -9.87 -4.93
CA THR A 50 11.57 -8.73 -4.27
C THR A 50 12.44 -7.49 -4.49
N ASP A 51 11.85 -6.46 -5.07
CA ASP A 51 12.45 -5.15 -5.26
C ASP A 51 12.03 -4.23 -4.10
N TYR A 52 12.93 -4.08 -3.13
CA TYR A 52 12.69 -3.25 -1.95
C TYR A 52 12.46 -1.77 -2.27
N THR A 53 12.97 -1.29 -3.42
CA THR A 53 12.76 0.09 -3.86
C THR A 53 11.29 0.30 -4.22
N LYS A 54 10.73 -0.63 -5.00
CA LYS A 54 9.31 -0.61 -5.38
C LYS A 54 8.40 -0.86 -4.19
N PHE A 55 8.82 -1.70 -3.25
CA PHE A 55 8.08 -1.93 -2.01
C PHE A 55 7.93 -0.65 -1.18
N LEU A 56 9.03 0.10 -1.00
CA LEU A 56 8.99 1.41 -0.34
C LEU A 56 8.14 2.42 -1.12
N LEU A 57 8.18 2.37 -2.45
CA LEU A 57 7.35 3.22 -3.32
C LEU A 57 5.85 2.93 -3.14
N ASP A 58 5.47 1.65 -3.09
CA ASP A 58 4.08 1.23 -2.82
C ASP A 58 3.64 1.67 -1.42
N ILE A 59 4.47 1.48 -0.38
CA ILE A 59 4.16 1.97 0.98
C ILE A 59 3.97 3.49 0.98
N ALA A 60 4.87 4.23 0.34
CA ALA A 60 4.77 5.70 0.26
C ALA A 60 3.51 6.14 -0.51
N PHE A 61 3.16 5.44 -1.58
CA PHE A 61 1.95 5.69 -2.34
C PHE A 61 0.69 5.47 -1.50
N TRP A 62 0.56 4.31 -0.85
CA TRP A 62 -0.58 4.01 0.02
C TRP A 62 -0.65 4.95 1.22
N PHE A 63 0.50 5.37 1.76
CA PHE A 63 0.56 6.38 2.80
C PHE A 63 -0.07 7.71 2.34
N ILE A 64 0.30 8.20 1.15
CA ILE A 64 -0.25 9.43 0.58
C ILE A 64 -1.76 9.29 0.35
N ILE A 65 -2.23 8.17 -0.20
CA ILE A 65 -3.65 7.91 -0.43
C ILE A 65 -4.43 7.96 0.89
N ILE A 66 -4.00 7.18 1.89
CA ILE A 66 -4.68 7.13 3.20
C ILE A 66 -4.65 8.50 3.86
N TRP A 67 -3.55 9.24 3.73
CA TRP A 67 -3.43 10.60 4.25
C TRP A 67 -4.40 11.59 3.59
N ILE A 68 -4.58 11.51 2.27
CA ILE A 68 -5.55 12.34 1.53
C ILE A 68 -6.97 11.99 1.97
N ILE A 69 -7.31 10.71 2.05
CA ILE A 69 -8.63 10.24 2.53
C ILE A 69 -8.88 10.72 3.95
N TRP A 70 -7.90 10.58 4.84
CA TRP A 70 -7.99 11.05 6.22
C TRP A 70 -8.27 12.56 6.29
N LYS A 71 -7.55 13.38 5.51
CA LYS A 71 -7.81 14.82 5.42
C LYS A 71 -9.20 15.14 4.88
N ALA A 72 -9.65 14.41 3.87
CA ALA A 72 -10.98 14.59 3.30
C ALA A 72 -12.08 14.27 4.33
N LEU A 73 -11.93 13.16 5.06
CA LEU A 73 -12.83 12.76 6.15
C LEU A 73 -12.89 13.83 7.24
N GLN A 74 -11.74 14.33 7.70
CA GLN A 74 -11.69 15.40 8.70
C GLN A 74 -12.45 16.66 8.24
N LYS A 75 -12.28 17.05 6.98
CA LYS A 75 -12.97 18.21 6.39
C LYS A 75 -14.48 18.00 6.30
N MET A 76 -14.93 16.77 6.01
CA MET A 76 -16.36 16.43 5.96
C MET A 76 -17.00 16.39 7.35
N THR A 77 -16.30 15.82 8.34
CA THR A 77 -16.81 15.76 9.73
C THR A 77 -16.79 17.12 10.42
N ALA A 78 -15.87 18.02 10.07
CA ALA A 78 -15.83 19.38 10.61
C ALA A 78 -16.86 20.33 9.96
N LYS A 79 -17.51 19.90 8.87
CA LYS A 79 -18.56 20.65 8.18
C LYS A 79 -19.98 20.28 8.66
N ARG A 80 -20.10 19.25 9.48
CA ARG A 80 -21.27 18.93 10.29
C ARG A 80 -21.12 19.53 11.67
#